data_AF-A0AAN4SVG4-F1
#
_entry.id   AF-A0AAN4SVG4-F1
#
_cell.length_a   1.000
_cell.length_b   1.000
_cell.length_c   1.000
_cell.angle_alpha   90.00
_cell.angle_beta   90.00
_cell.angle_gamma   90.00
#
_symmetry.space_group_name_H-M   'P 1'
#
loop_
_entity.id
_entity.type
_entity.pdbx_description
1 polymer ?
#
loop_
_entity_poly.entity_id
_entity_poly.type
_entity_poly.pdbx_seq_one_letter_code
_entity_poly.pdbx_strand_id
1 'polypeptide(L)'
;MNEQYSALRSNVSMLGKVLGETIKDALGEHILERVETIRKLSKSSRAGNDANRQELLTTLQNLSNDELLPVARAFSQFLNLANTAEQYHSISPKGEAASNPEVIARTLRKLKNQPELSEDTIKKAVESLSLELVLTAHPTEITRRTLIHKMVEVNACLKQLDNKDIADYEHNQLMRRLRQLIAQSWHTDEIRKLRPSPVDEAKWGFAVVENSLWQGVPNYLRELNEQLEENLGYKLPVEFVPVRFTSWMGGDRDGNPNVTADI
;
A
#
# COMPACT_ATOMS: atom_id res chain seq x y z
N MET A 1 20.08 -15.82 -0.95
CA MET A 1 19.42 -14.54 -0.64
C MET A 1 18.07 -14.60 -1.33
N ASN A 2 16.94 -14.60 -0.60
CA ASN A 2 15.61 -14.88 -1.17
C ASN A 2 15.35 -13.99 -2.39
N GLU A 3 15.13 -14.58 -3.57
CA GLU A 3 14.86 -13.87 -4.83
C GLU A 3 13.66 -12.90 -4.70
N GLN A 4 12.69 -13.24 -3.85
CA GLN A 4 11.54 -12.39 -3.49
C GLN A 4 11.98 -11.00 -2.98
N TYR A 5 12.91 -10.96 -2.01
CA TYR A 5 13.44 -9.69 -1.49
C TYR A 5 14.31 -8.94 -2.51
N SER A 6 14.83 -9.61 -3.53
CA SER A 6 15.61 -8.96 -4.60
C SER A 6 14.71 -8.09 -5.47
N ALA A 7 13.53 -8.59 -5.86
CA ALA A 7 12.57 -7.85 -6.68
C ALA A 7 12.07 -6.58 -5.95
N LEU A 8 11.69 -6.70 -4.67
CA LEU A 8 11.30 -5.56 -3.85
C LEU A 8 12.42 -4.51 -3.75
N ARG A 9 13.65 -4.94 -3.44
CA ARG A 9 14.81 -4.03 -3.36
C ARG A 9 15.08 -3.34 -4.69
N SER A 10 14.91 -4.04 -5.81
CA SER A 10 15.07 -3.47 -7.15
C SER A 10 14.06 -2.35 -7.39
N ASN A 11 12.78 -2.59 -7.10
CA ASN A 11 11.72 -1.59 -7.26
C ASN A 11 11.94 -0.37 -6.37
N VAL A 12 12.26 -0.58 -5.08
CA VAL A 12 12.56 0.53 -4.14
C VAL A 12 13.77 1.34 -4.61
N SER A 13 14.82 0.68 -5.09
CA SER A 13 16.02 1.34 -5.62
C SER A 13 15.72 2.16 -6.87
N MET A 14 14.95 1.61 -7.80
CA MET A 14 14.53 2.30 -9.03
C MET A 14 13.68 3.53 -8.72
N LEU A 15 12.66 3.40 -7.89
CA LEU A 15 11.81 4.53 -7.49
C LEU A 15 12.61 5.60 -6.73
N GLY A 16 13.51 5.18 -5.84
CA GLY A 16 14.42 6.07 -5.12
C GLY A 16 15.35 6.84 -6.07
N LYS A 17 15.89 6.18 -7.10
CA LYS A 17 16.71 6.85 -8.12
C LYS A 17 15.92 7.89 -8.90
N VAL A 18 14.70 7.55 -9.33
CA VAL A 18 13.83 8.50 -10.05
C VAL A 18 13.44 9.69 -9.18
N LEU A 19 13.16 9.46 -7.89
CA LEU A 19 12.93 10.54 -6.94
C LEU A 19 14.17 11.42 -6.76
N GLY A 20 15.37 10.82 -6.65
CA GLY A 20 16.63 11.55 -6.56
C GLY A 20 16.88 12.44 -7.79
N GLU A 21 16.70 11.90 -9.00
CA GLU A 21 16.75 12.66 -10.26
C GLU A 21 15.76 13.84 -10.23
N THR A 22 14.53 13.61 -9.77
CA THR A 22 13.50 14.65 -9.65
C THR A 22 13.89 15.76 -8.68
N ILE A 23 14.45 15.40 -7.51
CA ILE A 23 14.90 16.37 -6.50
C ILE A 23 16.04 17.22 -7.05
N LYS A 24 17.01 16.58 -7.71
CA LYS A 24 18.14 17.25 -8.34
C LYS A 24 17.69 18.23 -9.42
N ASP A 25 16.75 17.84 -10.27
CA ASP A 25 16.23 18.71 -11.33
C ASP A 25 15.45 19.90 -10.75
N ALA A 26 14.71 19.69 -9.66
CA ALA A 26 13.87 20.71 -9.06
C ALA A 26 14.62 21.71 -8.16
N LEU A 27 15.60 21.23 -7.38
CA LEU A 27 16.25 22.01 -6.32
C LEU A 27 17.78 22.00 -6.39
N GLY A 28 18.37 21.28 -7.33
CA GLY A 28 19.81 21.17 -7.52
C GLY A 28 20.46 20.02 -6.76
N GLU A 29 21.71 19.74 -7.13
CA GLU A 29 22.52 18.64 -6.59
C GLU A 29 22.70 18.74 -5.06
N HIS A 30 22.89 19.95 -4.53
CA HIS A 30 23.16 20.17 -3.11
C HIS A 30 22.06 19.62 -2.18
N ILE A 31 20.78 19.76 -2.55
CA ILE A 31 19.67 19.20 -1.77
C ILE A 31 19.67 17.67 -1.86
N LEU A 32 19.92 17.10 -3.04
CA LEU A 32 20.01 15.65 -3.20
C LEU A 32 21.15 15.08 -2.35
N GLU A 33 22.34 15.71 -2.37
CA GLU A 33 23.48 15.33 -1.54
C GLU A 33 23.16 15.41 -0.04
N ARG A 34 22.42 16.44 0.38
CA ARG A 34 21.97 16.58 1.77
C ARG A 34 21.05 15.42 2.17
N VAL A 35 20.05 15.11 1.34
CA VAL A 35 19.13 13.99 1.58
C VAL A 35 19.88 12.66 1.64
N GLU A 36 20.80 12.42 0.70
CA GLU A 36 21.60 11.18 0.65
C GLU A 36 22.55 11.05 1.84
N THR A 37 23.12 12.15 2.31
CA THR A 37 23.93 12.20 3.53
C THR A 37 23.11 11.77 4.74
N ILE A 38 21.93 12.39 4.93
CA ILE A 38 21.02 12.05 6.03
C ILE A 38 20.59 10.57 5.95
N ARG A 39 20.30 10.06 4.75
CA ARG A 39 19.91 8.66 4.53
C ARG A 39 21.03 7.68 4.91
N LYS A 40 22.27 7.96 4.50
CA LYS A 40 23.45 7.14 4.82
C LYS A 40 23.74 7.14 6.32
N LEU A 41 23.72 8.31 6.95
CA LEU A 41 23.92 8.45 8.40
C LEU A 41 22.83 7.73 9.19
N SER A 42 21.57 7.87 8.78
CA SER A 42 20.42 7.16 9.38
C SER A 42 20.57 5.64 9.31
N LYS A 43 20.99 5.11 8.15
CA LYS A 43 21.24 3.67 7.98
C LYS A 43 22.38 3.18 8.87
N SER A 44 23.48 3.93 8.95
CA SER A 44 24.63 3.55 9.77
C SER A 44 24.35 3.67 11.27
N SER A 45 23.61 4.70 11.68
CA SER A 45 23.16 4.88 13.07
C SER A 45 22.28 3.70 13.51
N ARG A 46 21.34 3.26 12.66
CA ARG A 46 20.51 2.07 12.93
C ARG A 46 21.32 0.77 13.05
N ALA A 47 22.50 0.71 12.45
CA ALA A 47 23.43 -0.41 12.58
C ALA A 47 24.32 -0.34 13.84
N GLY A 48 24.09 0.62 14.74
CA GLY A 48 24.79 0.75 16.02
C GLY A 48 26.02 1.67 16.00
N ASN A 49 26.21 2.49 14.96
CA ASN A 49 27.31 3.45 14.92
C ASN A 49 26.93 4.77 15.61
N ASP A 50 27.39 4.96 16.85
CA ASP A 50 27.09 6.15 17.65
C ASP A 50 27.75 7.43 17.13
N ALA A 51 28.91 7.35 16.48
CA ALA A 51 29.55 8.52 15.87
C ALA A 51 28.68 9.08 14.73
N ASN A 52 28.20 8.19 13.85
CA ASN A 52 27.29 8.57 12.76
C ASN A 52 25.91 9.01 13.28
N ARG A 53 25.50 8.56 14.47
CA ARG A 53 24.31 9.08 15.15
C ARG A 53 24.49 10.54 15.56
N GLN A 54 25.64 10.89 16.14
CA GLN A 54 25.94 12.28 16.51
C GLN A 54 26.06 13.18 15.29
N GLU A 55 26.68 12.69 14.21
CA GLU A 55 26.78 13.40 12.94
C GLU A 55 25.41 13.62 12.30
N LEU A 56 24.51 12.62 12.36
CA LEU A 56 23.12 12.75 11.91
C LEU A 56 22.40 13.86 12.66
N LEU A 57 22.48 13.87 14.00
CA LEU A 57 21.84 14.88 14.83
C LEU A 57 22.37 16.28 14.54
N THR A 58 23.69 16.42 14.44
CA THR A 58 24.33 17.68 14.06
C THR A 58 23.88 18.15 12.68
N THR A 59 23.81 17.23 11.71
CA THR A 59 23.35 17.55 10.34
C THR A 59 21.92 18.05 10.35
N LEU A 60 21.01 17.38 11.08
CA LEU A 60 19.60 17.77 11.18
C LEU A 60 19.41 19.11 11.90
N GLN A 61 20.20 19.37 12.96
CA GLN A 61 20.16 20.63 13.71
C GLN A 61 20.64 21.83 12.88
N ASN A 62 21.55 21.61 11.94
CA ASN A 62 22.15 22.64 11.11
C ASN A 62 21.47 22.81 9.74
N LEU A 63 20.34 22.13 9.48
CA LEU A 63 19.56 22.37 8.27
C LEU A 63 19.02 23.79 8.29
N SER A 64 19.24 24.53 7.20
CA SER A 64 18.63 25.83 7.00
C SER A 64 17.11 25.70 6.82
N ASN A 65 16.36 26.79 7.04
CA ASN A 65 14.91 26.82 6.83
C ASN A 65 14.53 26.42 5.38
N ASP A 66 15.37 26.77 4.41
CA ASP A 66 15.16 26.45 3.00
C ASP A 66 15.47 24.98 2.67
N GLU A 67 16.29 24.29 3.47
CA GLU A 67 16.56 22.85 3.33
C GLU A 67 15.56 21.97 4.10
N LEU A 68 15.02 22.44 5.23
CA LEU A 68 14.16 21.66 6.12
C LEU A 68 12.96 21.04 5.40
N LEU A 69 12.21 21.87 4.65
CA LEU A 69 11.01 21.42 3.95
C LEU A 69 11.33 20.44 2.81
N PRO A 70 12.28 20.73 1.89
CA PRO A 70 12.71 19.76 0.88
C PRO A 70 13.19 18.43 1.45
N VAL A 71 13.99 18.45 2.52
CA VAL A 71 14.51 17.22 3.14
C VAL A 71 13.36 16.40 3.73
N ALA A 72 12.46 17.02 4.51
CA ALA A 72 11.30 16.33 5.07
C ALA A 72 10.41 15.72 3.98
N ARG A 73 10.17 16.48 2.90
CA ARG A 73 9.39 16.02 1.74
C ARG A 73 10.05 14.86 1.01
N ALA A 74 11.37 14.89 0.83
CA ALA A 74 12.13 13.81 0.21
C ALA A 74 11.96 12.49 0.96
N PHE A 75 12.09 12.50 2.29
CA PHE A 75 11.88 11.31 3.09
C PHE A 75 10.43 10.84 3.10
N SER A 76 9.46 11.77 3.17
CA SER A 76 8.03 11.43 3.08
C SER A 76 7.69 10.74 1.75
N GLN A 77 8.09 11.32 0.61
CA GLN A 77 7.88 10.73 -0.70
C GLN A 77 8.62 9.41 -0.87
N PHE A 78 9.85 9.30 -0.38
CA PHE A 78 10.59 8.03 -0.43
C PHE A 78 9.87 6.93 0.34
N LEU A 79 9.34 7.22 1.54
CA LEU A 79 8.57 6.26 2.33
C LEU A 79 7.27 5.87 1.62
N ASN A 80 6.54 6.81 1.02
CA ASN A 80 5.34 6.51 0.24
C ASN A 80 5.64 5.61 -0.97
N LEU A 81 6.75 5.86 -1.68
CA LEU A 81 7.18 5.04 -2.81
C LEU A 81 7.66 3.65 -2.36
N ALA A 82 8.37 3.56 -1.24
CA ALA A 82 8.78 2.29 -0.65
C ALA A 82 7.57 1.44 -0.23
N ASN A 83 6.59 2.05 0.45
CA ASN A 83 5.34 1.41 0.82
C ASN A 83 4.57 0.93 -0.42
N THR A 84 4.52 1.74 -1.48
CA THR A 84 3.87 1.36 -2.75
C THR A 84 4.57 0.16 -3.40
N ALA A 85 5.91 0.12 -3.40
CA ALA A 85 6.67 -1.01 -3.92
C ALA A 85 6.46 -2.28 -3.08
N GLU A 86 6.36 -2.16 -1.76
CA GLU A 86 6.05 -3.26 -0.84
C GLU A 86 4.62 -3.80 -1.06
N GLN A 87 3.64 -2.90 -1.15
CA GLN A 87 2.25 -3.27 -1.49
C GLN A 87 2.17 -4.00 -2.83
N TYR A 88 2.88 -3.50 -3.85
CA TYR A 88 2.98 -4.20 -5.13
C TYR A 88 3.61 -5.58 -4.97
N HIS A 89 4.70 -5.68 -4.20
CA HIS A 89 5.39 -6.94 -3.98
C HIS A 89 4.47 -7.99 -3.34
N SER A 90 3.66 -7.61 -2.34
CA SER A 90 2.67 -8.52 -1.73
C SER A 90 1.69 -9.11 -2.75
N ILE A 91 1.30 -8.34 -3.79
CA ILE A 91 0.37 -8.82 -4.84
C ILE A 91 1.06 -9.34 -6.10
N SER A 92 2.39 -9.26 -6.19
CA SER A 92 3.15 -9.70 -7.36
C SER A 92 3.34 -11.21 -7.36
N PRO A 93 3.31 -11.88 -8.54
CA PRO A 93 3.69 -13.29 -8.66
C PRO A 93 5.12 -13.60 -8.19
N LYS A 94 5.98 -12.58 -8.07
CA LYS A 94 7.36 -12.71 -7.55
C LYS A 94 7.45 -12.48 -6.03
N GLY A 95 6.33 -12.20 -5.37
CA GLY A 95 6.24 -11.95 -3.92
C GLY A 95 5.24 -12.89 -3.23
N GLU A 96 4.37 -12.34 -2.38
CA GLU A 96 3.50 -13.15 -1.51
C GLU A 96 2.32 -13.78 -2.26
N ALA A 97 1.82 -13.13 -3.31
CA ALA A 97 0.76 -13.66 -4.16
C ALA A 97 1.19 -14.86 -5.03
N ALA A 98 2.48 -15.21 -5.08
CA ALA A 98 2.95 -16.45 -5.71
C ALA A 98 2.22 -17.70 -5.18
N SER A 99 1.73 -17.65 -3.94
CA SER A 99 1.03 -18.73 -3.25
C SER A 99 -0.50 -18.55 -3.19
N ASN A 100 -1.09 -17.60 -3.93
CA ASN A 100 -2.56 -17.54 -4.07
C ASN A 100 -2.98 -18.27 -5.36
N PRO A 101 -4.02 -19.14 -5.34
CA PRO A 101 -4.98 -19.43 -4.27
C PRO A 101 -4.56 -20.53 -3.27
N GLU A 102 -3.28 -20.95 -3.30
CA GLU A 102 -2.76 -22.09 -2.54
C GLU A 102 -3.05 -21.98 -1.03
N VAL A 103 -3.20 -20.78 -0.47
CA VAL A 103 -3.48 -20.58 0.96
C VAL A 103 -4.82 -21.19 1.40
N ILE A 104 -5.91 -20.94 0.66
CA ILE A 104 -7.24 -21.51 0.99
C ILE A 104 -7.19 -23.02 0.80
N ALA A 105 -6.68 -23.47 -0.34
CA ALA A 105 -6.52 -24.88 -0.69
C ALA A 105 -5.74 -25.65 0.41
N ARG A 106 -4.61 -25.09 0.84
CA ARG A 106 -3.74 -25.65 1.87
C ARG A 106 -4.44 -25.70 3.23
N THR A 107 -5.22 -24.68 3.57
CA THR A 107 -6.01 -24.66 4.80
C THR A 107 -7.07 -25.75 4.80
N LEU A 108 -7.82 -25.90 3.70
CA LEU A 108 -8.82 -26.97 3.55
C LEU A 108 -8.17 -28.36 3.63
N ARG A 109 -7.05 -28.60 2.94
CA ARG A 109 -6.30 -29.86 3.04
C ARG A 109 -5.81 -30.14 4.46
N LYS A 110 -5.29 -29.11 5.16
CA LYS A 110 -4.87 -29.24 6.55
C LYS A 110 -6.02 -29.64 7.46
N LEU A 111 -7.21 -29.05 7.27
CA LEU A 111 -8.40 -29.38 8.04
C LEU A 111 -8.89 -30.81 7.74
N LYS A 112 -8.91 -31.22 6.46
CA LYS A 112 -9.26 -32.60 6.06
C LYS A 112 -8.34 -33.66 6.67
N ASN A 113 -7.07 -33.33 6.88
CA ASN A 113 -6.09 -34.25 7.46
C ASN A 113 -6.17 -34.33 8.98
N GLN A 114 -7.02 -33.52 9.65
CA GLN A 114 -7.24 -33.64 11.08
C GLN A 114 -8.19 -34.81 11.36
N PRO A 115 -7.78 -35.81 12.17
CA PRO A 115 -8.59 -37.01 12.41
C PRO A 115 -9.91 -36.74 13.15
N GLU A 116 -10.01 -35.59 13.82
CA GLU A 116 -11.18 -35.20 14.63
C GLU A 116 -12.23 -34.40 13.84
N LEU A 117 -11.92 -34.00 12.61
CA LEU A 117 -12.80 -33.15 11.80
C LEU A 117 -13.42 -33.96 10.64
N SER A 118 -14.74 -34.02 10.63
CA SER A 118 -15.47 -34.52 9.47
C SER A 118 -15.62 -33.43 8.40
N GLU A 119 -15.80 -33.83 7.14
CA GLU A 119 -16.07 -32.87 6.06
C GLU A 119 -17.37 -32.07 6.30
N ASP A 120 -18.38 -32.68 6.93
CA ASP A 120 -19.63 -31.99 7.31
C ASP A 120 -19.38 -30.87 8.32
N THR A 121 -18.51 -31.10 9.31
CA THR A 121 -18.11 -30.07 10.27
C THR A 121 -17.40 -28.91 9.58
N ILE A 122 -16.51 -29.20 8.62
CA ILE A 122 -15.80 -28.17 7.85
C ILE A 122 -16.79 -27.36 7.00
N LYS A 123 -17.75 -28.02 6.33
CA LYS A 123 -18.79 -27.35 5.53
C LYS A 123 -19.64 -26.41 6.38
N LYS A 124 -20.12 -26.89 7.53
CA LYS A 124 -20.90 -26.06 8.47
C LYS A 124 -20.11 -24.86 9.02
N ALA A 125 -18.82 -25.03 9.26
CA ALA A 125 -17.96 -23.92 9.70
C ALA A 125 -17.77 -22.87 8.61
N VAL A 126 -17.72 -23.28 7.34
CA VAL A 126 -17.67 -22.35 6.19
C VAL A 126 -19.00 -21.62 6.04
N GLU A 127 -20.14 -22.32 6.12
CA GLU A 127 -21.48 -21.72 6.04
C GLU A 127 -21.76 -20.72 7.18
N SER A 128 -21.11 -20.89 8.34
CA SER A 128 -21.25 -19.98 9.48
C SER A 128 -20.28 -18.79 9.48
N LEU A 129 -19.41 -18.67 8.48
CA LEU A 129 -18.48 -17.55 8.38
C LEU A 129 -19.24 -16.22 8.29
N SER A 130 -18.88 -15.31 9.19
CA SER A 130 -19.36 -13.94 9.21
C SER A 130 -18.18 -12.99 9.47
N LEU A 131 -17.86 -12.20 8.46
CA LEU A 131 -16.79 -11.22 8.41
C LEU A 131 -17.45 -9.84 8.35
N GLU A 132 -17.41 -9.10 9.46
CA GLU A 132 -17.87 -7.71 9.50
C GLU A 132 -16.67 -6.76 9.52
N LEU A 133 -16.53 -5.98 8.46
CA LEU A 133 -15.45 -5.04 8.26
C LEU A 133 -15.96 -3.61 8.49
N VAL A 134 -15.50 -2.98 9.57
CA VAL A 134 -15.91 -1.62 9.95
C VAL A 134 -14.91 -0.61 9.38
N LEU A 135 -15.36 0.21 8.43
CA LEU A 135 -14.58 1.30 7.85
C LEU A 135 -14.63 2.53 8.76
N THR A 136 -13.46 2.95 9.24
CA THR A 136 -13.27 4.12 10.10
C THR A 136 -12.48 5.21 9.38
N ALA A 137 -12.66 6.46 9.80
CA ALA A 137 -11.81 7.55 9.33
C ALA A 137 -10.40 7.35 9.87
N HIS A 138 -9.37 7.53 9.03
CA HIS A 138 -8.00 7.51 9.53
C HIS A 138 -7.67 8.86 10.18
N PRO A 139 -7.39 8.91 11.51
CA PRO A 139 -7.31 10.16 12.26
C PRO A 139 -6.14 11.07 11.86
N THR A 140 -5.19 10.56 11.07
CA THR A 140 -3.95 11.27 10.69
C THR A 140 -3.67 11.31 9.18
N GLU A 141 -4.38 10.57 8.34
CA GLU A 141 -4.07 10.55 6.89
C GLU A 141 -4.89 11.58 6.14
N ILE A 142 -4.37 12.81 6.14
CA ILE A 142 -4.79 13.93 5.31
C ILE A 142 -4.30 13.74 3.84
N THR A 143 -3.85 12.53 3.48
CA THR A 143 -3.27 12.24 2.16
C THR A 143 -4.29 12.58 1.07
N ARG A 144 -3.92 13.51 0.18
CA ARG A 144 -4.82 13.98 -0.87
C ARG A 144 -5.20 12.83 -1.81
N ARG A 145 -6.46 12.80 -2.27
CA ARG A 145 -6.94 11.87 -3.30
C ARG A 145 -6.01 11.83 -4.52
N THR A 146 -5.48 12.98 -4.91
CA THR A 146 -4.55 13.11 -6.02
C THR A 146 -3.23 12.37 -5.80
N LEU A 147 -2.73 12.29 -4.56
CA LEU A 147 -1.52 11.54 -4.23
C LEU A 147 -1.79 10.04 -4.18
N ILE A 148 -2.91 9.62 -3.57
CA ILE A 148 -3.35 8.22 -3.56
C ILE A 148 -3.48 7.70 -4.99
N HIS A 149 -4.15 8.46 -5.87
CA HIS A 149 -4.29 8.11 -7.28
C HIS A 149 -2.92 7.95 -7.97
N LYS A 150 -1.95 8.84 -7.69
CA LYS A 150 -0.59 8.70 -8.24
C LYS A 150 0.11 7.44 -7.74
N MET A 151 -0.07 7.05 -6.47
CA MET A 151 0.50 5.80 -5.94
C MET A 151 -0.14 4.57 -6.59
N VAL A 152 -1.45 4.58 -6.84
CA VAL A 152 -2.14 3.53 -7.62
C VAL A 152 -1.57 3.43 -9.03
N GLU A 153 -1.35 4.56 -9.71
CA GLU A 153 -0.75 4.60 -11.04
C GLU A 153 0.72 4.13 -11.05
N VAL A 154 1.49 4.45 -10.01
CA VAL A 154 2.85 3.92 -9.82
C VAL A 154 2.81 2.41 -9.67
N ASN A 155 1.91 1.87 -8.85
CA ASN A 155 1.70 0.44 -8.69
C ASN A 155 1.33 -0.24 -10.02
N ALA A 156 0.45 0.37 -10.82
CA ALA A 156 0.10 -0.12 -12.15
C ALA A 156 1.30 -0.14 -13.12
N CYS A 157 2.19 0.86 -13.04
CA CYS A 157 3.43 0.87 -13.83
C CYS A 157 4.39 -0.24 -13.38
N LEU A 158 4.55 -0.44 -12.06
CA LEU A 158 5.37 -1.54 -11.51
C LEU A 158 4.85 -2.90 -12.00
N LYS A 159 3.52 -3.09 -12.00
CA LYS A 159 2.88 -4.30 -12.52
C LYS A 159 3.24 -4.59 -13.97
N GLN A 160 3.24 -3.57 -14.82
CA GLN A 160 3.58 -3.72 -16.23
C GLN A 160 5.08 -3.94 -16.46
N LEU A 161 5.93 -3.26 -15.69
CA LEU A 161 7.39 -3.44 -15.74
C LEU A 161 7.85 -4.83 -15.28
N ASP A 162 7.05 -5.51 -14.47
CA ASP A 162 7.38 -6.85 -13.99
C ASP A 162 7.23 -7.94 -15.07
N ASN A 163 6.53 -7.62 -16.18
CA ASN A 163 6.41 -8.46 -17.36
C ASN A 163 7.73 -8.47 -18.15
N LYS A 164 8.30 -9.68 -18.34
CA LYS A 164 9.61 -9.87 -18.99
C LYS A 164 9.57 -9.70 -20.50
N ASP A 165 8.39 -9.80 -21.11
CA ASP A 165 8.21 -9.83 -22.56
C ASP A 165 7.78 -8.47 -23.14
N ILE A 166 7.91 -7.39 -22.37
CA ILE A 166 7.59 -6.04 -22.85
C ILE A 166 8.67 -5.53 -23.80
N ALA A 167 8.26 -4.84 -24.87
CA ALA A 167 9.20 -4.24 -25.81
C ALA A 167 9.98 -3.08 -25.16
N ASP A 168 11.23 -2.85 -25.59
CA ASP A 168 12.06 -1.74 -25.08
C ASP A 168 11.37 -0.37 -25.18
N TYR A 169 10.61 -0.16 -26.25
CA TYR A 169 9.84 1.06 -26.44
C TYR A 169 8.77 1.25 -25.35
N GLU A 170 8.02 0.19 -25.01
CA GLU A 170 7.00 0.19 -23.97
C GLU A 170 7.63 0.35 -22.59
N HIS A 171 8.73 -0.36 -22.31
CA HIS A 171 9.52 -0.18 -21.10
C HIS A 171 9.93 1.29 -20.92
N ASN A 172 10.43 1.93 -21.98
CA ASN A 172 10.80 3.35 -21.95
C ASN A 172 9.57 4.28 -21.79
N GLN A 173 8.39 3.92 -22.29
CA GLN A 173 7.16 4.66 -22.01
C GLN A 173 6.77 4.56 -20.53
N LEU A 174 6.80 3.36 -19.95
CA LEU A 174 6.49 3.13 -18.53
C LEU A 174 7.47 3.87 -17.62
N MET A 175 8.76 3.84 -17.93
CA MET A 175 9.76 4.61 -17.17
C MET A 175 9.57 6.12 -17.29
N ARG A 176 9.11 6.63 -18.45
CA ARG A 176 8.73 8.04 -18.59
C ARG A 176 7.49 8.37 -17.75
N ARG A 177 6.48 7.48 -17.75
CA ARG A 177 5.27 7.64 -16.94
C ARG A 177 5.58 7.65 -15.45
N LEU A 178 6.45 6.76 -14.96
CA LEU A 178 6.92 6.77 -13.56
C LEU A 178 7.60 8.10 -13.19
N ARG A 179 8.49 8.61 -14.03
CA ARG A 179 9.12 9.94 -13.83
C ARG A 179 8.08 11.05 -13.74
N GLN A 180 7.09 11.05 -14.63
CA GLN A 180 5.99 12.03 -14.60
C GLN A 180 5.19 11.94 -13.31
N LEU A 181 4.81 10.73 -12.87
CA LEU A 181 4.04 10.52 -11.64
C LEU A 181 4.81 10.98 -10.41
N ILE A 182 6.10 10.65 -10.31
CA ILE A 182 6.96 11.04 -9.20
C ILE A 182 7.17 12.56 -9.20
N ALA A 183 7.44 13.18 -10.34
CA ALA A 183 7.54 14.64 -10.45
C ALA A 183 6.22 15.34 -10.08
N GLN A 184 5.09 14.82 -10.54
CA GLN A 184 3.78 15.35 -10.15
C GLN A 184 3.51 15.21 -8.66
N SER A 185 3.94 14.12 -8.02
CA SER A 185 3.86 13.97 -6.56
C SER A 185 4.77 14.97 -5.86
N TRP A 186 6.00 15.12 -6.33
CA TRP A 186 6.99 16.08 -5.81
C TRP A 186 6.50 17.52 -5.86
N HIS A 187 5.75 17.92 -6.89
CA HIS A 187 5.20 19.27 -6.99
C HIS A 187 3.78 19.43 -6.41
N THR A 188 3.23 18.40 -5.76
CA THR A 188 1.92 18.46 -5.10
C THR A 188 2.07 18.51 -3.60
N ASP A 189 1.50 19.53 -2.96
CA ASP A 189 1.51 19.65 -1.49
C ASP A 189 0.86 18.43 -0.83
N GLU A 190 1.65 17.70 -0.02
CA GLU A 190 1.18 16.50 0.70
C GLU A 190 0.20 16.86 1.80
N ILE A 191 0.53 17.91 2.55
CA ILE A 191 -0.29 18.38 3.66
C ILE A 191 -1.37 19.32 3.10
N ARG A 192 -2.64 19.02 3.41
CA ARG A 192 -3.71 19.97 3.15
C ARG A 192 -3.62 21.11 4.15
N LYS A 193 -3.78 22.35 3.67
CA LYS A 193 -3.89 23.53 4.54
C LYS A 193 -5.16 23.49 5.41
N LEU A 194 -6.21 22.81 4.92
CA LEU A 194 -7.50 22.65 5.59
C LEU A 194 -7.77 21.17 5.82
N ARG A 195 -8.22 20.81 7.03
CA ARG A 195 -8.66 19.44 7.33
C ARG A 195 -9.91 19.10 6.50
N PRO A 196 -10.05 17.85 6.01
CA PRO A 196 -11.28 17.41 5.35
C PRO A 196 -12.49 17.58 6.28
N SER A 197 -13.67 17.81 5.70
CA SER A 197 -14.92 17.71 6.47
C SER A 197 -15.26 16.24 6.73
N PRO A 198 -16.09 15.91 7.75
CA PRO A 198 -16.55 14.54 7.97
C PRO A 198 -17.23 13.92 6.73
N VAL A 199 -17.92 14.75 5.93
CA VAL A 199 -18.51 14.33 4.65
C VAL A 199 -17.44 13.93 3.64
N ASP A 200 -16.32 14.64 3.58
CA ASP A 200 -15.19 14.29 2.70
C ASP A 200 -14.53 12.98 3.13
N GLU A 201 -14.45 12.71 4.43
CA GLU A 201 -13.95 11.45 4.98
C GLU A 201 -14.90 10.29 4.64
N ALA A 202 -16.21 10.46 4.82
CA ALA A 202 -17.20 9.45 4.44
C ALA A 202 -17.16 9.13 2.93
N LYS A 203 -17.06 10.15 2.07
CA LYS A 203 -16.87 9.97 0.62
C LYS A 203 -15.63 9.15 0.28
N TRP A 204 -14.56 9.28 1.08
CA TRP A 204 -13.35 8.47 0.88
C TRP A 204 -13.60 7.00 1.22
N GLY A 205 -14.31 6.72 2.30
CA GLY A 205 -14.79 5.38 2.63
C GLY A 205 -15.50 4.71 1.46
N PHE A 206 -16.44 5.41 0.83
CA PHE A 206 -17.14 4.91 -0.35
C PHE A 206 -16.21 4.67 -1.55
N ALA A 207 -15.21 5.51 -1.76
CA ALA A 207 -14.25 5.31 -2.83
C ALA A 207 -13.44 4.00 -2.66
N VAL A 208 -13.14 3.58 -1.42
CA VAL A 208 -12.50 2.28 -1.14
C VAL A 208 -13.44 1.13 -1.53
N VAL A 209 -14.73 1.27 -1.23
CA VAL A 209 -15.73 0.29 -1.64
C VAL A 209 -15.80 0.19 -3.16
N GLU A 210 -15.99 1.30 -3.85
CA GLU A 210 -16.15 1.35 -5.31
C GLU A 210 -14.93 0.85 -6.08
N ASN A 211 -13.72 1.31 -5.69
CA ASN A 211 -12.51 1.07 -6.48
C ASN A 211 -11.79 -0.24 -6.12
N SER A 212 -12.10 -0.85 -4.97
CA SER A 212 -11.40 -2.05 -4.49
C SER A 212 -12.38 -3.15 -4.10
N LEU A 213 -13.20 -2.93 -3.07
CA LEU A 213 -13.99 -4.00 -2.45
C LEU A 213 -15.11 -4.52 -3.37
N TRP A 214 -15.64 -3.66 -4.25
CA TRP A 214 -16.67 -4.00 -5.23
C TRP A 214 -16.24 -5.14 -6.15
N GLN A 215 -14.97 -5.18 -6.53
CA GLN A 215 -14.39 -6.27 -7.33
C GLN A 215 -13.73 -7.33 -6.44
N GLY A 216 -13.08 -6.92 -5.34
CA GLY A 216 -12.33 -7.80 -4.46
C GLY A 216 -13.19 -8.87 -3.79
N VAL A 217 -14.36 -8.49 -3.26
CA VAL A 217 -15.22 -9.42 -2.53
C VAL A 217 -15.80 -10.50 -3.45
N PRO A 218 -16.40 -10.20 -4.61
CA PRO A 218 -16.87 -11.24 -5.53
C PRO A 218 -15.74 -12.16 -6.01
N ASN A 219 -14.55 -11.63 -6.25
CA ASN A 219 -13.41 -12.44 -6.68
C ASN A 219 -12.94 -13.40 -5.58
N TYR A 220 -12.86 -12.94 -4.34
CA TYR A 220 -12.57 -13.78 -3.19
C TYR A 220 -13.62 -14.88 -2.99
N LEU A 221 -14.91 -14.55 -3.08
CA LEU A 221 -15.98 -15.55 -2.93
C LEU A 221 -15.96 -16.59 -4.05
N ARG A 222 -15.61 -16.19 -5.28
CA ARG A 222 -15.41 -17.12 -6.39
C ARG A 222 -14.25 -18.07 -6.14
N GLU A 223 -13.10 -17.55 -5.72
CA GLU A 223 -11.93 -18.36 -5.36
C GLU A 223 -12.25 -19.33 -4.22
N LEU A 224 -12.94 -18.86 -3.17
CA LEU A 224 -13.39 -19.70 -2.06
C LEU A 224 -14.30 -20.83 -2.55
N ASN A 225 -15.29 -20.53 -3.40
CA ASN A 225 -16.19 -21.54 -3.96
C ASN A 225 -15.44 -22.57 -4.81
N GLU A 226 -14.53 -22.13 -5.69
CA GLU A 226 -13.69 -23.02 -6.52
C GLU A 226 -12.88 -23.98 -5.63
N GLN A 227 -12.24 -23.45 -4.57
CA GLN A 227 -11.45 -24.28 -3.67
C GLN A 227 -12.29 -25.25 -2.82
N LEU A 228 -13.51 -24.89 -2.45
CA LEU A 228 -14.44 -25.79 -1.77
C LEU A 228 -14.95 -26.89 -2.69
N GLU A 229 -15.24 -26.58 -3.96
CA GLU A 229 -15.65 -27.57 -4.95
C GLU A 229 -14.52 -28.57 -5.21
N GLU A 230 -13.29 -28.10 -5.42
CA GLU A 230 -12.12 -28.95 -5.68
C GLU A 230 -11.75 -29.84 -4.49
N ASN A 231 -11.82 -29.34 -3.25
CA ASN A 231 -11.30 -30.05 -2.08
C ASN A 231 -12.39 -30.79 -1.27
N LEU A 232 -13.66 -30.37 -1.33
CA LEU A 232 -14.77 -30.92 -0.53
C LEU A 232 -15.99 -31.34 -1.36
N GLY A 233 -15.96 -31.16 -2.70
CA GLY A 233 -17.10 -31.44 -3.57
C GLY A 233 -18.35 -30.63 -3.19
N TYR A 234 -18.16 -29.44 -2.63
CA TYR A 234 -19.23 -28.62 -2.06
C TYR A 234 -19.26 -27.25 -2.70
N LYS A 235 -20.47 -26.80 -3.06
CA LYS A 235 -20.74 -25.48 -3.65
C LYS A 235 -21.43 -24.61 -2.63
N LEU A 236 -20.97 -23.37 -2.53
CA LEU A 236 -21.62 -22.38 -1.68
C LEU A 236 -23.00 -22.02 -2.26
N PRO A 237 -24.02 -21.81 -1.40
CA PRO A 237 -25.29 -21.24 -1.81
C PRO A 237 -25.11 -19.86 -2.46
N VAL A 238 -26.01 -19.49 -3.37
CA VAL A 238 -25.96 -18.18 -4.05
C VAL A 238 -26.19 -17.04 -3.06
N GLU A 239 -26.95 -17.32 -2.00
CA GLU A 239 -27.34 -16.41 -0.93
C GLU A 239 -26.27 -16.31 0.18
N PHE A 240 -25.12 -16.97 0.00
CA PHE A 240 -24.02 -16.92 0.97
C PHE A 240 -23.35 -15.54 0.95
N VAL A 241 -23.63 -14.74 1.98
CA VAL A 241 -23.08 -13.39 2.16
C VAL A 241 -22.26 -13.31 3.45
N PRO A 242 -21.04 -13.87 3.48
CA PRO A 242 -20.22 -13.91 4.68
C PRO A 242 -19.53 -12.57 4.95
N VAL A 243 -19.38 -11.69 3.95
CA VAL A 243 -18.67 -10.41 4.10
C VAL A 243 -19.68 -9.26 4.16
N ARG A 244 -19.63 -8.47 5.22
CA ARG A 244 -20.42 -7.26 5.42
C ARG A 244 -19.53 -6.08 5.75
N PHE A 245 -19.91 -4.91 5.26
CA PHE A 245 -19.22 -3.66 5.55
C PHE A 245 -20.13 -2.73 6.34
N THR A 246 -19.57 -2.15 7.39
CA THR A 246 -20.20 -1.12 8.21
C THR A 246 -19.29 0.10 8.21
N SER A 247 -19.80 1.31 8.44
CA SER A 247 -18.95 2.50 8.52
C SER A 247 -19.27 3.34 9.74
N TRP A 248 -18.22 3.92 10.32
CA TRP A 248 -18.30 4.92 11.39
C TRP A 248 -18.05 6.35 10.88
N MET A 249 -17.61 6.50 9.62
CA MET A 249 -17.31 7.81 9.04
C MET A 249 -18.60 8.64 8.91
N GLY A 250 -18.63 9.79 9.58
CA GLY A 250 -19.82 10.65 9.65
C GLY A 250 -20.87 10.21 10.68
N GLY A 251 -20.74 9.02 11.28
CA GLY A 251 -21.66 8.54 12.32
C GLY A 251 -21.08 8.60 13.74
N ASP A 252 -19.76 8.40 13.88
CA ASP A 252 -19.09 8.47 15.17
C ASP A 252 -18.92 9.93 15.62
N ARG A 253 -19.52 10.26 16.77
CA ARG A 253 -19.56 11.61 17.35
C ARG A 253 -18.69 11.72 18.60
N ASP A 254 -18.05 10.63 19.03
CA ASP A 254 -17.27 10.63 20.25
C ASP A 254 -16.09 11.61 20.15
N GLY A 255 -16.10 12.63 21.01
CA GLY A 255 -15.08 13.69 21.02
C GLY A 255 -14.98 14.58 19.78
N ASN A 256 -15.90 14.48 18.80
CA ASN A 256 -15.82 15.24 17.54
C ASN A 256 -17.04 16.14 17.30
N PRO A 257 -16.97 17.44 17.67
CA PRO A 257 -18.10 18.37 17.51
C PRO A 257 -18.42 18.69 16.04
N ASN A 258 -17.56 18.31 15.09
CA ASN A 258 -17.79 18.55 13.68
C ASN A 258 -18.77 17.55 13.05
N VAL A 259 -19.11 16.45 13.74
CA VAL A 259 -20.12 15.49 13.29
C VAL A 259 -21.48 15.88 13.90
N THR A 260 -22.27 16.61 13.12
CA THR A 260 -23.60 17.13 13.50
C THR A 260 -24.72 16.20 13.03
N ALA A 261 -25.96 16.47 13.42
CA ALA A 261 -27.12 15.68 12.98
C ALA A 261 -27.47 15.84 11.49
N ASP A 262 -26.98 16.91 10.84
CA ASP A 262 -27.21 17.18 9.41
C ASP A 262 -26.20 16.44 8.50
N ILE A 263 -25.15 15.84 9.08
CA ILE A 263 -24.11 15.05 8.40
C ILE A 263 -24.51 13.58 8.40
#